data_AF-A0A7C4V2U3-F1
#
_entry.id   AF-A0A7C4V2U3-F1
#
_cell.length_a   1.000
_cell.length_b   1.000
_cell.length_c   1.000
_cell.angle_alpha   90.00
_cell.angle_beta   90.00
_cell.angle_gamma   90.00
#
_symmetry.space_group_name_H-M   'P 1'
#
loop_
_entity.id
_entity.type
_entity.pdbx_description
1 polymer ?
#
loop_
_entity_poly.entity_id
_entity_poly.type
_entity_poly.pdbx_seq_one_letter_code
_entity_poly.pdbx_strand_id
1 'polypeptide(L)' 'MERYPLVSKNGPPAVGPYSHAVKVGNLLFISGQGPFKRDGSGPLKASFSEEVEYTIENLKIILEEFGSSLENV' A
#
# COMPACT_ATOMS: atom_id res chain seq x y z
N MET A 1 17.88 10.35 12.01
CA MET A 1 16.95 9.23 12.25
C MET A 1 17.05 8.31 11.07
N GLU A 2 17.29 7.01 11.28
CA GLU A 2 17.42 6.03 10.19
C GLU A 2 16.08 5.84 9.45
N ARG A 3 16.17 5.47 8.16
CA ARG A 3 15.01 5.21 7.30
C ARG A 3 15.05 3.76 6.84
N TYR A 4 13.96 3.03 7.04
CA TYR A 4 13.87 1.63 6.65
C TYR A 4 12.84 1.47 5.52
N PRO A 5 13.26 1.11 4.30
CA PRO A 5 12.33 0.76 3.23
C PRO A 5 11.65 -0.57 3.54
N LEU A 6 10.34 -0.65 3.31
CA LEU A 6 9.52 -1.82 3.57
C LEU A 6 8.79 -2.24 2.28
N VAL A 7 8.88 -3.53 1.95
CA VAL A 7 8.21 -4.13 0.79
C VAL A 7 7.13 -5.06 1.32
N SER A 8 5.88 -4.78 0.95
CA SER A 8 4.72 -5.55 1.36
C SER A 8 4.62 -6.81 0.50
N LYS A 9 4.32 -7.95 1.13
CA LYS A 9 4.04 -9.22 0.48
C LYS A 9 2.55 -9.40 0.16
N ASN A 10 1.68 -8.68 0.87
CA ASN A 10 0.23 -8.81 0.74
C ASN A 10 -0.40 -7.71 -0.14
N GLY A 11 0.30 -6.58 -0.32
CA GLY A 11 -0.10 -5.49 -1.18
C GLY A 11 0.20 -5.74 -2.67
N PRO A 12 -0.24 -4.84 -3.56
CA PRO A 12 0.07 -4.91 -4.99
C PRO A 12 1.59 -4.89 -5.23
N PRO A 13 2.14 -5.70 -6.14
CA PRO A 13 3.57 -5.71 -6.40
C PRO A 13 4.11 -4.32 -6.75
N ALA A 14 5.29 -3.98 -6.23
CA ALA A 14 5.98 -2.76 -6.66
C ALA A 14 6.57 -2.96 -8.06
N VAL A 15 6.10 -2.18 -9.04
CA VAL A 15 6.49 -2.31 -10.46
C VAL A 15 7.63 -1.35 -10.85
N GLY A 16 8.22 -0.65 -9.87
CA GLY A 16 9.30 0.31 -10.09
C GLY A 16 10.24 0.44 -8.88
N PRO A 17 11.22 1.36 -8.92
CA PRO A 17 12.22 1.53 -7.87
C PRO A 17 11.65 2.31 -6.66
N TYR A 18 10.63 1.75 -6.01
CA TYR A 18 10.02 2.29 -4.80
C TYR A 18 9.71 1.18 -3.80
N SER A 19 9.45 1.57 -2.56
CA SER A 19 9.00 0.69 -1.47
C SER A 19 7.55 0.98 -1.14
N HIS A 20 6.78 -0.01 -0.68
CA HIS A 20 5.40 0.21 -0.26
C HIS A 20 5.31 1.20 0.90
N ALA A 21 6.29 1.18 1.79
CA ALA A 21 6.43 2.15 2.86
C ALA A 21 7.90 2.46 3.16
N VAL A 22 8.11 3.60 3.81
CA VAL A 22 9.36 3.93 4.50
C VAL A 22 9.04 4.22 5.96
N LYS A 23 9.67 3.51 6.89
CA LYS A 23 9.55 3.75 8.32
C LYS A 23 10.63 4.71 8.81
N VAL A 24 10.22 5.74 9.56
CA VAL A 24 11.13 6.70 10.22
C VAL A 24 10.65 6.91 11.66
N GLY A 25 11.33 6.28 12.61
CA GLY A 25 10.84 6.22 13.99
C GLY A 25 9.48 5.53 14.08
N ASN A 26 8.47 6.25 14.57
CA ASN A 26 7.09 5.76 14.69
C ASN A 26 6.19 6.15 13.51
N LEU A 27 6.74 6.84 12.50
CA LEU A 27 5.97 7.24 11.32
C LEU A 27 6.17 6.21 10.19
N LEU A 28 5.07 5.95 9.48
CA LEU A 28 5.05 5.20 8.23
C LEU A 28 4.67 6.14 7.08
N PHE A 29 5.56 6.28 6.11
CA PHE A 29 5.27 6.98 4.86
C PHE A 29 4.89 5.95 3.82
N ILE A 30 3.60 5.83 3.51
CA ILE A 30 3.09 4.88 2.53
C ILE A 30 3.19 5.49 1.12
N SER A 31 3.66 4.71 0.15
CA SER A 31 3.56 5.07 -1.27
C SER A 31 2.10 5.20 -1.70
N GLY A 32 1.86 5.98 -2.76
CA GLY A 32 0.53 6.12 -3.33
C GLY A 32 -0.08 4.77 -3.69
N GLN A 33 -1.30 4.52 -3.21
CA GLN A 33 -2.05 3.31 -3.55
C GLN A 33 -3.01 3.62 -4.69
N GLY A 34 -3.18 2.63 -5.58
CA GLY A 34 -4.18 2.65 -6.64
C GLY A 34 -4.91 1.32 -6.70
N PRO A 35 -5.85 1.15 -7.64
CA PRO A 35 -6.68 -0.04 -7.75
C PRO A 35 -5.92 -1.19 -8.44
N PHE A 36 -4.66 -1.46 -8.06
CA PHE A 36 -3.86 -2.54 -8.65
C PHE A 36 -4.14 -3.86 -7.96
N LYS A 37 -4.33 -4.92 -8.75
CA LYS A 37 -4.59 -6.26 -8.22
C LYS A 37 -3.35 -6.81 -7.52
N ARG A 38 -3.59 -7.43 -6.36
CA ARG A 38 -2.54 -7.98 -5.47
C ARG A 38 -1.79 -9.16 -6.07
N ASP A 39 -2.39 -9.83 -7.06
CA ASP A 39 -1.76 -10.90 -7.85
C ASP A 39 -0.78 -10.37 -8.92
N GLY A 40 -0.66 -9.05 -9.10
CA GLY A 40 0.21 -8.44 -10.10
C GLY A 40 -0.34 -8.45 -11.53
N SER A 41 -1.57 -8.90 -11.76
CA SER A 41 -2.18 -8.95 -13.10
C SER A 41 -2.58 -7.58 -13.68
N GLY A 42 -2.20 -6.49 -13.00
CA GLY A 42 -2.41 -5.11 -13.43
C GLY A 42 -3.54 -4.39 -12.69
N PRO A 43 -4.06 -3.28 -13.23
CA PRO A 43 -5.14 -2.53 -12.61
C PRO A 43 -6.46 -3.33 -12.63
N LEU A 44 -7.26 -3.15 -11.59
CA LEU A 44 -8.67 -3.47 -11.58
C LEU A 44 -9.35 -2.61 -12.65
N LYS A 45 -10.22 -3.22 -13.45
CA LYS A 45 -11.06 -2.52 -14.43
C LYS A 45 -12.50 -2.63 -13.95
N ALA A 46 -12.97 -1.61 -13.25
CA ALA A 46 -14.27 -1.62 -12.59
C ALA A 46 -14.90 -0.22 -12.64
N SER A 47 -16.01 0.00 -11.94
CA SER A 47 -16.51 1.35 -11.73
C SER A 47 -15.55 2.17 -10.86
N PHE A 48 -15.64 3.50 -10.96
CA PHE A 48 -14.83 4.39 -10.12
C PHE A 48 -14.99 4.11 -8.62
N SER A 49 -16.22 3.81 -8.17
CA SER A 49 -16.48 3.49 -6.76
C SER A 49 -15.75 2.22 -6.31
N GLU A 50 -15.76 1.18 -7.15
CA GLU A 50 -15.05 -0.08 -6.87
C GLU A 50 -13.53 0.12 -6.89
N GLU A 51 -13.02 0.96 -7.79
CA GLU A 51 -11.60 1.32 -7.82
C GLU A 51 -11.15 2.10 -6.57
N VAL A 52 -11.99 3.03 -6.08
CA VAL A 52 -11.73 3.74 -4.83
C VAL A 52 -11.71 2.77 -3.64
N GLU A 53 -12.72 1.91 -3.51
CA GLU A 53 -12.79 0.92 -2.44
C GLU A 53 -11.58 -0.03 -2.48
N TYR A 54 -11.21 -0.53 -3.66
CA TYR A 54 -10.06 -1.40 -3.82
C TYR A 54 -8.74 -0.70 -3.47
N THR A 55 -8.62 0.59 -3.78
CA THR A 55 -7.46 1.42 -3.44
C THR A 55 -7.31 1.57 -1.93
N ILE A 56 -8.41 1.84 -1.22
CA ILE A 56 -8.41 1.95 0.25
C ILE A 56 -8.10 0.59 0.89
N GLU A 57 -8.62 -0.51 0.33
CA GLU A 57 -8.29 -1.85 0.83
C GLU A 57 -6.80 -2.20 0.63
N ASN A 58 -6.20 -1.77 -0.49
CA ASN A 58 -4.74 -1.89 -0.71
C ASN A 58 -3.95 -1.13 0.37
N LEU A 59 -4.36 0.12 0.68
CA LEU A 59 -3.75 0.91 1.75
C LEU A 59 -3.87 0.21 3.11
N LYS A 60 -5.06 -0.27 3.44
CA LYS A 60 -5.34 -0.98 4.69
C LYS A 60 -4.43 -2.20 4.86
N ILE A 61 -4.33 -3.05 3.84
CA ILE A 61 -3.48 -4.26 3.88
C ILE A 61 -2.01 -3.91 4.14
N ILE A 62 -1.49 -2.86 3.50
CA ILE A 62 -0.11 -2.41 3.69
C ILE A 62 0.11 -1.85 5.10
N LEU A 63 -0.85 -1.06 5.62
CA LEU A 63 -0.78 -0.54 6.99
C LEU A 63 -0.76 -1.68 8.01
N GLU A 64 -1.67 -2.65 7.87
CA GLU A 64 -1.77 -3.81 8.76
C GLU A 64 -0.51 -4.67 8.72
N GLU A 65 0.08 -4.90 7.54
CA GLU A 65 1.33 -5.66 7.40
C GLU A 65 2.50 -5.01 8.14
N PHE A 66 2.50 -3.68 8.28
CA PHE A 66 3.53 -2.92 8.98
C PHE A 66 3.13 -2.46 10.38
N GLY A 67 2.10 -3.07 10.96
CA GLY A 67 1.69 -2.88 12.36
C GLY A 67 0.95 -1.58 12.65
N SER A 68 0.28 -1.02 11.65
CA SER A 68 -0.61 0.14 11.76
C SER A 68 -2.04 -0.22 11.33
N SER A 69 -2.90 0.78 11.18
CA SER A 69 -4.28 0.65 10.72
C SER A 69 -4.76 1.97 10.11
N LEU A 70 -5.92 1.96 9.46
CA LEU A 70 -6.56 3.18 8.94
C LEU A 70 -6.91 4.20 10.04
N GLU A 71 -7.06 3.76 11.30
CA GLU A 71 -7.34 4.65 12.44
C GLU A 71 -6.15 5.55 12.80
N ASN A 72 -4.95 5.22 12.33
CA ASN A 72 -3.70 5.95 12.59
C ASN A 72 -3.24 6.83 11.42
N VAL A 73 -4.10 7.04 10.42
CA VAL A 73 -3.81 7.82 9.19
C VAL A 73 -4.20 9.28 9.36
#